data_AF-H2ZBL7-F1
#
_entry.id   AF-H2ZBL7-F1
#
_cell.length_a   1.000
_cell.length_b   1.000
_cell.length_c   1.000
_cell.angle_alpha   90.00
_cell.angle_beta   90.00
_cell.angle_gamma   90.00
#
_symmetry.space_group_name_H-M   'P 1'
#
loop_
_entity.id
_entity.type
_entity.pdbx_description
1 polymer ?
#
loop_
_entity_poly.entity_id
_entity_poly.type
_entity_poly.pdbx_seq_one_letter_code
_entity_poly.pdbx_strand_id
1 'polypeptide(L)'
;MMRDNLEYYQKHENVTDDMFVNLEPISFIDDYDHGIQAYNHEDYKEAVAFFEKALSKYYQVENECRAHCEMEFDPGSEYKDEATNFHRQITDHYRSVLECYMKCPNEAARVNNESYVRNFVPKIYHYLQFAYYNLDQHKNAARTAKSYLLFYPNNQLISNNLKYFKNAEDTRPIANASKFSRRLKAQSQILRHIYQSFGVHDVDENLLNPFMEDEDENTEGNLDSNDVKIDDTAEPAAVTADDSATLEETKAATNIDVVINDSANKENNLTEAEGDKAEVNKPKK
;
A
#
# COMPACT_ATOMS: atom_id res chain seq x y z
N MET A 1 16.50 -4.77 23.82
CA MET A 1 15.88 -5.77 24.71
C MET A 1 15.45 -7.04 23.98
N MET A 2 14.52 -7.05 23.00
CA MET A 2 14.20 -8.31 22.28
C MET A 2 15.28 -8.75 21.26
N ARG A 3 15.90 -7.81 20.52
CA ARG A 3 16.99 -8.14 19.56
C ARG A 3 18.20 -8.78 20.23
N ASP A 4 18.66 -8.18 21.33
CA ASP A 4 19.83 -8.68 22.07
C ASP A 4 19.60 -10.10 22.60
N ASN A 5 18.36 -10.42 22.98
CA ASN A 5 17.98 -11.76 23.41
C ASN A 5 18.01 -12.76 22.23
N LEU A 6 17.50 -12.38 21.06
CA LEU A 6 17.53 -13.20 19.84
C LEU A 6 18.98 -13.54 19.44
N GLU A 7 19.85 -12.53 19.36
CA GLU A 7 21.27 -12.72 19.03
C GLU A 7 22.02 -13.59 20.05
N TYR A 8 21.62 -13.52 21.32
CA TYR A 8 22.18 -14.36 22.38
C TYR A 8 21.83 -15.85 22.18
N TYR A 9 20.57 -16.15 21.85
CA TYR A 9 20.13 -17.53 21.66
C TYR A 9 20.64 -18.14 20.35
N GLN A 10 20.79 -17.34 19.29
CA GLN A 10 21.37 -17.80 18.01
C GLN A 10 22.81 -18.31 18.13
N LYS A 11 23.56 -17.88 19.15
CA LYS A 11 24.98 -18.27 19.35
C LYS A 11 25.16 -19.60 20.08
N HIS A 12 24.10 -20.27 20.53
CA HIS A 12 24.20 -21.51 21.28
C HIS A 12 24.35 -22.73 20.37
N GLU A 13 25.26 -23.65 20.70
CA GLU A 13 25.64 -24.80 19.86
C GLU A 13 24.50 -25.77 19.49
N ASN A 14 23.39 -25.74 20.24
CA ASN A 14 22.22 -26.62 20.02
C ASN A 14 21.00 -25.89 19.46
N VAL A 15 21.16 -24.64 19.04
CA VAL A 15 20.07 -23.85 18.45
C VAL A 15 20.27 -23.80 16.95
N THR A 16 19.27 -24.28 16.21
CA THR A 16 19.24 -24.27 14.75
C THR A 16 18.27 -23.20 14.26
N ASP A 17 18.47 -22.69 13.04
CA ASP A 17 17.68 -21.58 12.49
C ASP A 17 16.17 -21.88 12.42
N ASP A 18 15.79 -23.14 12.23
CA ASP A 18 14.39 -23.59 12.21
C ASP A 18 13.68 -23.46 13.57
N MET A 19 14.42 -23.27 14.67
CA MET A 19 13.85 -23.03 15.99
C MET A 19 13.38 -21.58 16.18
N PHE A 20 13.81 -20.66 15.32
CA PHE A 20 13.36 -19.26 15.32
C PHE A 20 12.20 -19.07 14.34
N VAL A 21 11.01 -19.39 14.80
CA VAL A 21 9.78 -19.18 14.03
C VAL A 21 9.29 -17.76 14.27
N ASN A 22 9.24 -16.95 13.21
CA ASN A 22 8.54 -15.67 13.25
C ASN A 22 7.04 -15.93 13.37
N LEU A 23 6.45 -15.59 14.52
CA LEU A 23 5.01 -15.71 14.79
C LEU A 23 4.20 -14.53 14.25
N GLU A 24 4.86 -13.51 13.72
CA GLU A 24 4.29 -12.47 12.85
C GLU A 24 4.74 -12.72 11.39
N PRO A 25 4.42 -13.88 10.78
CA PRO A 25 4.76 -14.10 9.38
C PRO A 25 4.06 -13.07 8.52
N ILE A 26 4.81 -12.47 7.61
CA ILE A 26 4.34 -11.44 6.70
C ILE A 26 3.48 -12.11 5.62
N SER A 27 2.25 -12.47 5.99
CA SER A 27 1.38 -13.34 5.20
C SER A 27 0.99 -12.80 3.82
N PHE A 28 1.23 -11.51 3.56
CA PHE A 28 0.97 -10.91 2.26
C PHE A 28 2.20 -10.94 1.33
N ILE A 29 3.42 -11.05 1.88
CA ILE A 29 4.63 -11.24 1.08
C ILE A 29 4.64 -12.66 0.52
N ASP A 30 4.24 -13.66 1.32
CA ASP A 30 4.04 -15.02 0.82
C ASP A 30 2.99 -15.03 -0.31
N ASP A 31 1.85 -14.35 -0.12
CA ASP A 31 0.83 -14.22 -1.18
C ASP A 31 1.40 -13.53 -2.43
N TYR A 32 2.25 -12.50 -2.26
CA TYR A 32 2.91 -11.83 -3.38
C TYR A 32 3.87 -12.77 -4.12
N ASP A 33 4.70 -13.53 -3.41
CA ASP A 33 5.65 -14.49 -4.00
C ASP A 33 4.92 -15.61 -4.75
N HIS A 34 3.80 -16.12 -4.22
CA HIS A 34 2.93 -17.06 -4.96
C HIS A 34 2.35 -16.41 -6.22
N GLY A 35 1.93 -15.14 -6.15
CA GLY A 35 1.45 -14.38 -7.30
C GLY A 35 2.51 -14.26 -8.40
N ILE A 36 3.77 -13.99 -8.02
CA ILE A 36 4.92 -13.94 -8.94
C ILE A 36 5.18 -15.31 -9.56
N GLN A 37 5.18 -16.38 -8.77
CA GLN A 37 5.37 -17.74 -9.28
C GLN A 37 4.28 -18.13 -10.27
N ALA A 38 3.01 -17.87 -9.96
CA ALA A 38 1.89 -18.13 -10.86
C ALA A 38 1.99 -17.29 -12.15
N TYR A 39 2.37 -16.01 -12.02
CA TYR A 39 2.60 -15.13 -13.17
C TYR A 39 3.68 -15.67 -14.11
N ASN A 40 4.82 -16.10 -13.55
CA ASN A 40 5.94 -16.65 -14.33
C ASN A 40 5.60 -18.00 -14.99
N HIS A 41 4.61 -18.74 -14.46
CA HIS A 41 4.07 -19.95 -15.06
C HIS A 41 2.88 -19.69 -16.00
N GLU A 42 2.59 -18.43 -16.31
CA GLU A 42 1.46 -17.99 -17.14
C GLU A 42 0.08 -18.38 -16.60
N ASP A 43 -0.02 -18.79 -15.33
CA ASP A 43 -1.31 -18.93 -14.64
C ASP A 43 -1.79 -17.56 -14.17
N TYR A 44 -2.26 -16.75 -15.11
CA TYR A 44 -2.72 -15.41 -14.85
C TYR A 44 -3.94 -15.36 -13.91
N LYS A 45 -4.76 -16.43 -13.89
CA LYS A 45 -5.93 -16.50 -13.03
C LYS A 45 -5.52 -16.64 -11.57
N GLU A 46 -4.59 -17.53 -11.29
CA GLU A 46 -4.03 -17.69 -9.94
C GLU A 46 -3.20 -16.46 -9.54
N ALA A 47 -2.39 -15.92 -10.46
CA ALA A 47 -1.61 -14.71 -10.23
C ALA A 47 -2.49 -13.52 -9.79
N VAL A 48 -3.59 -13.26 -10.51
CA VAL A 48 -4.55 -12.20 -10.14
C VAL A 48 -5.08 -12.42 -8.72
N ALA A 49 -5.53 -13.64 -8.39
CA ALA A 49 -6.11 -13.93 -7.07
C ALA A 49 -5.11 -13.65 -5.94
N PHE A 50 -3.86 -14.07 -6.10
CA PHE A 50 -2.81 -13.85 -5.11
C PHE A 50 -2.36 -12.38 -5.02
N PHE A 51 -2.20 -11.69 -6.15
CA PHE A 51 -1.85 -10.26 -6.15
C PHE A 51 -2.93 -9.38 -5.50
N GLU A 52 -4.21 -9.61 -5.78
CA GLU A 52 -5.30 -8.86 -5.14
C GLU A 52 -5.35 -9.12 -3.63
N LYS A 53 -5.14 -10.37 -3.22
CA LYS A 53 -5.07 -10.77 -1.81
C LYS A 53 -3.89 -10.10 -1.09
N ALA A 54 -2.70 -10.13 -1.70
CA ALA A 54 -1.50 -9.50 -1.18
C ALA A 54 -1.70 -7.98 -1.02
N LEU A 55 -2.28 -7.32 -2.02
CA LEU A 55 -2.55 -5.87 -1.98
C LEU A 55 -3.59 -5.49 -0.92
N SER A 56 -4.65 -6.29 -0.76
CA SER A 56 -5.67 -6.09 0.28
C SER A 56 -5.06 -6.15 1.68
N LYS A 57 -4.23 -7.16 1.94
CA LYS A 57 -3.53 -7.31 3.23
C LYS A 57 -2.48 -6.22 3.44
N TYR A 58 -1.74 -5.83 2.40
CA TYR A 58 -0.79 -4.72 2.50
C TYR A 58 -1.45 -3.44 3.01
N TYR A 59 -2.64 -3.09 2.50
CA TYR A 59 -3.36 -1.91 2.99
C TYR A 59 -3.78 -2.03 4.46
N GLN A 60 -3.99 -3.24 4.99
CA GLN A 60 -4.29 -3.43 6.40
C GLN A 60 -3.04 -3.17 7.25
N VAL A 61 -1.91 -3.80 6.89
CA VAL A 61 -0.62 -3.64 7.58
C VAL A 61 -0.13 -2.18 7.52
N GLU A 62 -0.29 -1.50 6.38
CA GLU A 62 0.07 -0.08 6.26
C GLU A 62 -0.80 0.82 7.16
N ASN A 63 -2.09 0.51 7.31
CA ASN A 63 -2.95 1.26 8.23
C ASN A 63 -2.61 0.96 9.71
N GLU A 64 -2.23 -0.27 10.04
CA GLU A 64 -1.74 -0.63 11.38
C GLU A 64 -0.44 0.12 11.72
N CYS A 65 0.52 0.16 10.79
CA CYS A 65 1.73 0.98 10.93
C CYS A 65 1.36 2.44 11.22
N ARG A 66 0.39 2.99 10.48
CA ARG A 66 -0.05 4.37 10.69
C ARG A 66 -0.70 4.57 12.05
N ALA A 67 -1.52 3.64 12.53
CA ALA A 67 -2.11 3.74 13.87
C ALA A 67 -1.01 3.80 14.96
N HIS A 68 0.11 3.08 14.76
CA HIS A 68 1.25 3.15 15.66
C HIS A 68 2.03 4.48 15.59
N CYS A 69 1.92 5.25 14.51
CA CYS A 69 2.55 6.57 14.43
C CYS A 69 1.89 7.62 15.33
N GLU A 70 0.66 7.40 15.78
CA GLU A 70 -0.10 8.35 16.61
C GLU A 70 0.12 8.13 18.13
N MET A 71 1.10 7.31 18.52
CA MET A 71 1.45 7.05 19.92
C MET A 71 2.13 8.26 20.59
N GLU A 72 2.31 8.18 21.92
CA GLU A 72 2.81 9.28 22.75
C GLU A 72 4.06 9.95 22.18
N PHE A 73 3.97 11.27 21.98
CA PHE A 73 5.08 12.12 21.61
C PHE A 73 5.82 12.56 22.86
N ASP A 74 7.09 12.18 22.97
CA ASP A 74 8.00 12.76 23.96
C ASP A 74 8.62 14.04 23.37
N PRO A 75 8.17 15.24 23.77
CA PRO A 75 8.79 16.48 23.33
C PRO A 75 10.26 16.60 23.80
N GLY A 76 10.71 15.75 24.74
CA GLY A 76 12.04 15.81 25.31
C GLY A 76 12.23 17.02 26.23
N SER A 77 13.46 17.22 26.73
CA SER A 77 13.74 18.29 27.69
C SER A 77 13.82 19.70 27.09
N GLU A 78 13.73 19.82 25.76
CA GLU A 78 13.86 21.10 25.04
C GLU A 78 12.70 22.07 25.31
N TYR A 79 11.54 21.56 25.74
CA TYR A 79 10.32 22.34 25.96
C TYR A 79 9.99 22.57 27.44
N LYS A 80 10.95 22.41 28.35
CA LYS A 80 10.73 22.46 29.80
C LYS A 80 10.25 23.81 30.32
N ASP A 81 10.47 24.90 29.59
CA ASP A 81 10.11 26.23 30.03
C ASP A 81 9.16 26.92 29.02
N GLU A 82 7.96 27.21 29.51
CA GLU A 82 6.92 28.12 29.01
C GLU A 82 5.83 27.61 28.03
N ALA A 83 4.59 27.99 28.35
CA ALA A 83 3.39 27.88 27.50
C ALA A 83 3.53 28.58 26.13
N THR A 84 4.55 29.42 25.95
CA THR A 84 4.91 30.18 24.76
C THR A 84 5.36 29.29 23.58
N ASN A 85 5.70 28.03 23.82
CA ASN A 85 6.15 27.08 22.79
C ASN A 85 5.10 26.03 22.38
N PHE A 86 3.85 26.16 22.81
CA PHE A 86 2.81 25.16 22.52
C PHE A 86 2.59 24.93 21.00
N HIS A 87 2.54 26.01 20.21
CA HIS A 87 2.39 25.90 18.76
C HIS A 87 3.57 25.18 18.11
N ARG A 88 4.79 25.39 18.62
CA ARG A 88 5.99 24.69 18.14
C ARG A 88 5.93 23.21 18.51
N GLN A 89 5.61 22.88 19.77
CA GLN A 89 5.44 21.50 20.22
C GLN A 89 4.42 20.72 19.39
N ILE A 90 3.25 21.31 19.14
CA ILE A 90 2.23 20.70 18.28
C ILE A 90 2.78 20.49 16.86
N THR A 91 3.47 21.48 16.32
CA THR A 91 3.99 21.38 14.95
C THR A 91 5.08 20.32 14.84
N ASP A 92 5.98 20.24 15.81
CA ASP A 92 7.01 19.21 15.88
C ASP A 92 6.41 17.80 16.06
N HIS A 93 5.35 17.67 16.86
CA HIS A 93 4.58 16.43 16.97
C HIS A 93 3.96 16.02 15.62
N TYR A 94 3.18 16.91 14.99
CA TYR A 94 2.56 16.61 13.69
C TYR A 94 3.59 16.33 12.61
N ARG A 95 4.74 17.02 12.61
CA ARG A 95 5.86 16.70 11.73
C ARG A 95 6.30 15.26 11.96
N SER A 96 6.59 14.87 13.22
CA SER A 96 7.03 13.52 13.56
C SER A 96 6.02 12.45 13.14
N VAL A 97 4.72 12.68 13.37
CA VAL A 97 3.64 11.78 12.93
C VAL A 97 3.61 11.67 11.40
N LEU A 98 3.72 12.79 10.67
CA LEU A 98 3.75 12.80 9.20
C LEU A 98 4.98 12.08 8.64
N GLU A 99 6.16 12.31 9.21
CA GLU A 99 7.39 11.59 8.85
C GLU A 99 7.21 10.08 9.07
N CYS A 100 6.59 9.67 10.17
CA CYS A 100 6.29 8.27 10.43
C CYS A 100 5.30 7.69 9.40
N TYR A 101 4.20 8.40 9.10
CA TYR A 101 3.27 7.96 8.05
C TYR A 101 3.94 7.80 6.70
N MET A 102 4.85 8.69 6.33
CA MET A 102 5.56 8.63 5.05
C MET A 102 6.54 7.45 4.98
N LYS A 103 6.98 6.90 6.12
CA LYS A 103 7.78 5.66 6.18
C LYS A 103 6.92 4.40 6.10
N CYS A 104 5.66 4.45 6.52
CA CYS A 104 4.78 3.29 6.57
C CYS A 104 4.65 2.49 5.25
N PRO A 105 4.65 3.09 4.05
CA PRO A 105 4.59 2.30 2.82
C PRO A 105 5.73 1.28 2.67
N ASN A 106 6.95 1.65 3.09
CA ASN A 106 8.13 0.79 3.03
C ASN A 106 8.24 -0.11 4.27
N GLU A 107 7.90 0.42 5.45
CA GLU A 107 7.86 -0.36 6.69
C GLU A 107 6.85 -1.51 6.61
N ALA A 108 5.68 -1.26 6.03
CA ALA A 108 4.66 -2.28 5.79
C ALA A 108 5.12 -3.34 4.78
N ALA A 109 6.02 -3.00 3.85
CA ALA A 109 6.57 -3.91 2.84
C ALA A 109 7.86 -4.62 3.26
N ARG A 110 8.26 -4.54 4.54
CA ARG A 110 9.47 -5.20 5.05
C ARG A 110 9.39 -6.71 4.85
N VAL A 111 10.48 -7.28 4.34
CA VAL A 111 10.69 -8.73 4.24
C VAL A 111 11.53 -9.21 5.42
N ASN A 112 12.53 -8.42 5.79
CA ASN A 112 13.35 -8.65 6.96
C ASN A 112 13.80 -7.31 7.58
N ASN A 113 14.73 -7.34 8.53
CA ASN A 113 15.20 -6.13 9.20
C ASN A 113 15.94 -5.15 8.27
N GLU A 114 16.50 -5.64 7.18
CA GLU A 114 17.42 -4.92 6.30
C GLU A 114 16.81 -4.61 4.92
N SER A 115 15.73 -5.29 4.56
CA SER A 115 15.13 -5.19 3.23
C SER A 115 13.60 -5.17 3.28
N TYR A 116 13.04 -4.50 2.28
CA TYR A 116 11.62 -4.40 2.01
C TYR A 116 11.40 -4.50 0.50
N VAL A 117 10.20 -4.90 0.09
CA VAL A 117 9.83 -4.90 -1.33
C VAL A 117 9.61 -3.45 -1.77
N ARG A 118 10.55 -2.91 -2.54
CA ARG A 118 10.46 -1.56 -3.11
C ARG A 118 9.26 -1.45 -4.03
N ASN A 119 8.61 -0.29 -4.00
CA ASN A 119 7.53 0.02 -4.94
C ASN A 119 6.38 -1.00 -4.94
N PHE A 120 6.11 -1.67 -3.81
CA PHE A 120 5.17 -2.80 -3.71
C PHE A 120 3.81 -2.54 -4.36
N VAL A 121 3.15 -1.44 -3.99
CA VAL A 121 1.81 -1.09 -4.51
C VAL A 121 1.82 -0.83 -6.02
N PRO A 122 2.67 0.09 -6.55
CA PRO A 122 2.81 0.23 -7.99
C PRO A 122 3.18 -1.08 -8.70
N LYS A 123 4.11 -1.86 -8.16
CA LYS A 123 4.59 -3.11 -8.77
C LYS A 123 3.47 -4.14 -8.91
N ILE A 124 2.60 -4.28 -7.91
CA ILE A 124 1.41 -5.12 -8.04
C ILE A 124 0.45 -4.62 -9.12
N TYR A 125 0.17 -3.31 -9.20
CA TYR A 125 -0.70 -2.79 -10.27
C TYR A 125 -0.09 -3.02 -11.66
N HIS A 126 1.23 -3.01 -11.76
CA HIS A 126 1.94 -3.37 -12.98
C HIS A 126 1.71 -4.84 -13.35
N TYR A 127 1.91 -5.82 -12.47
CA TYR A 127 1.62 -7.22 -12.79
C TYR A 127 0.14 -7.45 -13.11
N LEU A 128 -0.77 -6.84 -12.35
CA LEU A 128 -2.19 -7.01 -12.55
C LEU A 128 -2.69 -6.52 -13.91
N GLN A 129 -2.15 -5.43 -14.49
CA GLN A 129 -2.58 -5.03 -15.85
C GLN A 129 -2.27 -6.09 -16.92
N PHE A 130 -1.11 -6.75 -16.85
CA PHE A 130 -0.73 -7.79 -17.80
C PHE A 130 -1.53 -9.07 -17.55
N ALA A 131 -1.64 -9.49 -16.30
CA ALA A 131 -2.43 -10.67 -15.95
C ALA A 131 -3.91 -10.50 -16.37
N TYR A 132 -4.51 -9.32 -16.12
CA TYR A 132 -5.87 -9.05 -16.58
C TYR A 132 -5.99 -8.97 -18.10
N TYR A 133 -4.97 -8.48 -18.80
CA TYR A 133 -4.96 -8.45 -20.25
C TYR A 133 -4.94 -9.86 -20.85
N ASN A 134 -4.07 -10.74 -20.36
CA ASN A 134 -3.97 -12.13 -20.81
C ASN A 134 -5.21 -12.97 -20.48
N LEU A 135 -6.07 -12.51 -19.58
CA LEU A 135 -7.39 -13.10 -19.29
C LEU A 135 -8.55 -12.45 -20.07
N ASP A 136 -8.25 -11.64 -21.10
CA ASP A 136 -9.22 -10.85 -21.88
C ASP A 136 -10.06 -9.85 -21.05
N GLN A 137 -9.64 -9.54 -19.82
CA GLN A 137 -10.33 -8.63 -18.92
C GLN A 137 -9.88 -7.17 -19.12
N HIS A 138 -10.03 -6.65 -20.34
CA HIS A 138 -9.53 -5.33 -20.73
C HIS A 138 -9.96 -4.19 -19.80
N LYS A 139 -11.20 -4.22 -19.28
CA LYS A 139 -11.68 -3.19 -18.35
C LYS A 139 -10.86 -3.18 -17.07
N ASN A 140 -10.53 -4.35 -16.52
CA ASN A 140 -9.73 -4.46 -15.29
C ASN A 140 -8.28 -4.08 -15.56
N ALA A 141 -7.72 -4.53 -16.70
CA ALA A 141 -6.38 -4.13 -17.15
C ALA A 141 -6.24 -2.60 -17.28
N ALA A 142 -7.24 -1.91 -17.84
CA ALA A 142 -7.24 -0.45 -17.92
C ALA A 142 -7.35 0.22 -16.53
N ARG A 143 -8.15 -0.34 -15.61
CA ARG A 143 -8.26 0.18 -14.24
C ARG A 143 -6.93 0.05 -13.48
N THR A 144 -6.22 -1.06 -13.63
CA THR A 144 -4.93 -1.31 -12.94
C THR A 144 -3.81 -0.48 -13.56
N ALA A 145 -3.73 -0.38 -14.89
CA ALA A 145 -2.78 0.50 -15.58
C ALA A 145 -2.99 1.98 -15.20
N LYS A 146 -4.24 2.46 -15.15
CA LYS A 146 -4.55 3.81 -14.64
C LYS A 146 -4.19 3.98 -13.15
N SER A 147 -4.25 2.92 -12.37
CA SER A 147 -3.85 2.93 -10.95
C SER A 147 -2.34 3.02 -10.78
N TYR A 148 -1.57 2.32 -11.62
CA TYR A 148 -0.11 2.45 -11.71
C TYR A 148 0.32 3.88 -12.06
N LEU A 149 -0.33 4.50 -13.05
CA LEU A 149 -0.04 5.88 -13.48
C LEU A 149 -0.36 6.95 -12.42
N LEU A 150 -1.04 6.62 -11.32
CA LEU A 150 -1.18 7.53 -10.17
C LEU A 150 0.14 7.76 -9.42
N PHE A 151 1.08 6.82 -9.54
CA PHE A 151 2.40 6.89 -8.92
C PHE A 151 3.45 7.33 -9.94
N TYR A 152 3.33 6.83 -11.17
CA TYR A 152 4.29 7.08 -12.26
C TYR A 152 3.60 7.72 -13.48
N PRO A 153 3.17 8.99 -13.40
CA PRO A 153 2.35 9.63 -14.42
C PRO A 153 3.06 9.83 -15.76
N ASN A 154 4.40 9.82 -15.75
CA ASN A 154 5.23 10.02 -16.94
C ASN A 154 5.67 8.71 -17.60
N ASN A 155 5.26 7.54 -17.06
CA ASN A 155 5.61 6.25 -17.62
C ASN A 155 4.91 6.08 -18.99
N GLN A 156 5.69 6.26 -20.06
CA GLN A 156 5.20 6.20 -21.43
C GLN A 156 4.79 4.78 -21.82
N LEU A 157 5.43 3.76 -21.24
CA LEU A 157 5.14 2.36 -21.51
C LEU A 157 3.71 2.03 -21.15
N ILE A 158 3.33 2.29 -19.89
CA ILE A 158 2.00 1.98 -19.37
C ILE A 158 0.95 2.90 -19.99
N SER A 159 1.32 4.15 -20.27
CA SER A 159 0.46 5.07 -21.01
C SER A 159 0.15 4.57 -22.42
N ASN A 160 1.09 3.90 -23.09
CA ASN A 160 0.87 3.29 -24.40
C ASN A 160 0.05 1.99 -24.29
N ASN A 161 0.25 1.17 -23.25
CA ASN A 161 -0.54 -0.04 -23.00
C ASN A 161 -2.05 0.25 -22.94
N LEU A 162 -2.45 1.42 -22.40
CA LEU A 162 -3.86 1.83 -22.36
C LEU A 162 -4.55 1.88 -23.73
N LYS A 163 -3.80 2.05 -24.83
CA LYS A 163 -4.36 2.08 -26.20
C LYS A 163 -4.88 0.72 -26.64
N TYR A 164 -4.39 -0.36 -26.04
CA TYR A 164 -4.75 -1.75 -26.34
C TYR A 164 -5.94 -2.24 -25.51
N PHE A 165 -6.30 -1.54 -24.42
CA PHE A 165 -7.42 -1.94 -23.58
C PHE A 165 -8.74 -1.33 -24.08
N LYS A 166 -9.71 -2.21 -24.39
CA LYS A 166 -11.07 -1.80 -24.74
C LYS A 166 -11.70 -0.98 -23.61
N ASN A 167 -12.36 0.14 -23.98
CA ASN A 167 -13.00 1.08 -23.06
C ASN A 167 -12.05 1.76 -22.06
N ALA A 168 -10.74 1.82 -22.36
CA ALA A 168 -9.77 2.45 -21.47
C ALA A 168 -10.16 3.88 -21.09
N GLU A 169 -10.64 4.71 -22.03
CA GLU A 169 -10.99 6.11 -21.79
C GLU A 169 -11.99 6.30 -20.64
N ASP A 170 -13.08 5.51 -20.64
CA ASP A 170 -14.17 5.60 -19.65
C ASP A 170 -13.85 4.96 -18.30
N THR A 171 -12.74 4.23 -18.19
CA THR A 171 -12.36 3.59 -16.93
C THR A 171 -11.75 4.57 -15.94
N ARG A 172 -11.98 4.33 -14.65
CA ARG A 172 -11.34 5.07 -13.56
C ARG A 172 -10.30 4.18 -12.88
N PRO A 173 -9.25 4.76 -12.28
CA PRO A 173 -8.35 3.99 -11.41
C PRO A 173 -9.13 3.30 -10.29
N ILE A 174 -8.55 2.26 -9.70
CA ILE A 174 -9.10 1.56 -8.55
C ILE A 174 -9.25 2.56 -7.38
N ALA A 175 -10.36 2.45 -6.63
CA ALA A 175 -10.72 3.43 -5.61
C ALA A 175 -9.66 3.49 -4.49
N ASN A 176 -9.18 2.32 -4.04
CA ASN A 176 -8.14 2.23 -3.03
C ASN A 176 -6.82 2.86 -3.50
N ALA A 177 -6.38 2.59 -4.74
CA ALA A 177 -5.21 3.24 -5.35
C ALA A 177 -5.35 4.76 -5.32
N SER A 178 -6.52 5.26 -5.72
CA SER A 178 -6.83 6.69 -5.76
C SER A 178 -6.80 7.33 -4.38
N LYS A 179 -7.40 6.68 -3.37
CA LYS A 179 -7.40 7.13 -1.97
C LYS A 179 -5.98 7.15 -1.41
N PHE A 180 -5.23 6.09 -1.65
CA PHE A 180 -3.86 5.93 -1.17
C PHE A 180 -2.90 6.95 -1.78
N SER A 181 -2.86 7.08 -3.11
CA SER A 181 -2.02 8.08 -3.81
C SER A 181 -2.39 9.51 -3.40
N ARG A 182 -3.69 9.83 -3.30
CA ARG A 182 -4.14 11.16 -2.85
C ARG A 182 -3.68 11.45 -1.42
N ARG A 183 -3.77 10.48 -0.51
CA ARG A 183 -3.33 10.61 0.89
C ARG A 183 -1.83 10.88 0.96
N LEU A 184 -1.02 10.08 0.28
CA LEU A 184 0.44 10.25 0.26
C LEU A 184 0.84 11.61 -0.31
N LYS A 185 0.22 12.04 -1.42
CA LYS A 185 0.48 13.34 -2.01
C LYS A 185 0.15 14.48 -1.06
N ALA A 186 -0.98 14.40 -0.35
CA ALA A 186 -1.36 15.42 0.63
C ALA A 186 -0.39 15.45 1.82
N GLN A 187 -0.02 14.29 2.37
CA GLN A 187 0.93 14.17 3.49
C GLN A 187 2.31 14.73 3.11
N SER A 188 2.83 14.35 1.93
CA SER A 188 4.08 14.87 1.38
C SER A 188 4.07 16.39 1.20
N GLN A 189 2.97 16.95 0.67
CA GLN A 189 2.82 18.40 0.51
C GLN A 189 2.80 19.15 1.85
N ILE A 190 2.08 18.62 2.84
CA ILE A 190 2.03 19.21 4.19
C ILE A 190 3.40 19.14 4.85
N LEU A 191 4.06 17.98 4.80
CA LEU A 191 5.37 17.77 5.40
C LEU A 191 6.44 18.68 4.76
N ARG A 192 6.45 18.80 3.43
CA ARG A 192 7.30 19.76 2.70
C ARG A 192 7.04 21.19 3.14
N HIS A 193 5.78 21.58 3.27
CA HIS A 193 5.42 22.92 3.72
C HIS A 193 5.91 23.21 5.16
N ILE A 194 5.81 22.23 6.06
CA ILE A 194 6.37 22.33 7.41
C ILE A 194 7.88 22.56 7.32
N TYR A 195 8.64 21.70 6.64
CA TYR A 195 10.09 21.89 6.53
C TYR A 195 10.50 23.27 6.00
N GLN A 196 9.86 23.72 4.91
CA GLN A 196 10.11 25.04 4.32
C GLN A 196 9.80 26.18 5.30
N SER A 197 8.72 26.07 6.08
CA SER A 197 8.31 27.11 7.03
C SER A 197 9.25 27.22 8.24
N PHE A 198 9.93 26.13 8.60
CA PHE A 198 10.91 26.10 9.71
C PHE A 198 12.38 26.22 9.24
N GLY A 199 12.61 26.57 7.97
CA GLY A 199 13.96 26.83 7.44
C GLY A 199 14.79 25.57 7.19
N VAL A 200 14.17 24.39 7.13
CA VAL A 200 14.83 23.16 6.70
C VAL A 200 14.77 23.09 5.18
N HIS A 201 15.91 23.29 4.52
CA HIS A 201 16.00 23.33 3.07
C HIS A 201 16.42 22.00 2.43
N ASP A 202 17.17 21.16 3.15
CA ASP A 202 17.60 19.84 2.70
C ASP A 202 16.65 18.76 3.22
N VAL A 203 15.47 18.69 2.60
CA VAL A 203 14.48 17.64 2.92
C VAL A 203 14.84 16.35 2.19
N ASP A 204 14.80 15.22 2.89
CA ASP A 204 14.95 13.91 2.27
C ASP A 204 13.79 13.63 1.30
N GLU A 205 14.08 13.72 0.00
CA GLU A 205 13.07 13.47 -1.04
C GLU A 205 12.61 12.00 -1.06
N ASN A 206 13.42 11.05 -0.55
CA ASN A 206 12.99 9.66 -0.38
C ASN A 206 11.88 9.52 0.66
N LEU A 207 11.88 10.40 1.67
CA LEU A 207 10.80 10.47 2.64
C LEU A 207 9.55 11.09 2.02
N LEU A 208 9.70 12.12 1.20
CA LEU A 208 8.57 12.80 0.56
C LEU A 208 7.94 12.00 -0.58
N ASN A 209 8.69 11.08 -1.18
CA ASN A 209 8.22 10.17 -2.21
C ASN A 209 8.63 8.71 -1.89
N PRO A 210 7.77 7.94 -1.20
CA PRO A 210 8.05 6.53 -0.88
C PRO A 210 8.13 5.61 -2.10
N PHE A 211 7.65 6.09 -3.27
CA PHE A 211 7.65 5.36 -4.53
C PHE A 211 8.49 6.09 -5.58
N MET A 212 9.76 6.29 -5.29
CA MET A 212 10.69 6.84 -6.29
C MET A 212 10.81 5.87 -7.47
N GLU A 213 10.82 6.41 -8.69
CA GLU A 213 11.27 5.67 -9.86
C GLU A 213 12.77 5.40 -9.63
N ASP A 214 13.16 4.15 -9.65
CA ASP A 214 14.55 3.77 -9.45
C ASP A 214 15.35 4.21 -10.68
N GLU A 215 16.27 5.19 -10.55
CA GLU A 215 17.07 5.68 -11.69
C GLU A 215 18.03 4.62 -12.25
N ASP A 216 18.48 3.68 -11.40
CA ASP A 216 19.40 2.59 -11.73
C ASP A 216 18.69 1.32 -12.21
N GLU A 217 17.40 1.17 -11.88
CA GLU A 217 16.53 0.26 -12.62
C GLU A 217 15.95 1.08 -13.77
N ASN A 218 16.67 1.14 -14.90
CA ASN A 218 15.97 1.07 -16.18
C ASN A 218 14.78 0.13 -15.94
N THR A 219 13.56 0.58 -16.22
CA THR A 219 12.26 -0.10 -16.02
C THR A 219 12.16 -1.50 -16.69
N GLU A 220 13.30 -2.12 -16.96
CA GLU A 220 13.66 -3.37 -17.61
C GLU A 220 14.43 -4.33 -16.66
N GLY A 221 14.87 -3.88 -15.46
CA GLY A 221 15.81 -4.66 -14.62
C GLY A 221 15.19 -5.70 -13.67
N ASN A 222 13.90 -5.58 -13.34
CA ASN A 222 13.19 -6.50 -12.45
C ASN A 222 11.69 -6.66 -12.80
N LEU A 223 11.31 -6.14 -13.97
CA LEU A 223 10.10 -6.51 -14.70
C LEU A 223 10.57 -7.51 -15.75
N ASP A 224 9.90 -8.66 -15.87
CA ASP A 224 10.34 -9.68 -16.84
C ASP A 224 10.44 -9.02 -18.22
N SER A 225 11.46 -9.34 -19.00
CA SER A 225 11.74 -8.69 -20.29
C SER A 225 10.58 -8.82 -21.28
N ASN A 226 9.60 -9.69 -20.96
CA ASN A 226 8.35 -9.90 -21.66
C ASN A 226 7.26 -8.85 -21.37
N ASP A 227 7.37 -8.07 -20.27
CA ASP A 227 6.37 -7.09 -19.83
C ASP A 227 6.58 -5.71 -20.47
N VAL A 228 7.53 -5.57 -21.41
CA VAL A 228 7.91 -4.27 -21.96
C VAL A 228 6.87 -3.77 -22.96
N LYS A 229 5.98 -4.61 -23.53
CA LYS A 229 4.95 -4.14 -24.45
C LYS A 229 3.84 -5.15 -24.63
N ILE A 230 2.60 -4.68 -24.54
CA ILE A 230 1.46 -5.45 -25.03
C ILE A 230 1.52 -5.44 -26.56
N ASP A 231 1.86 -6.59 -27.17
CA ASP A 231 1.88 -6.77 -28.62
C ASP A 231 0.65 -7.56 -29.09
N ASP A 232 -0.17 -6.93 -29.93
CA ASP A 232 -1.40 -7.51 -30.51
C ASP A 232 -1.13 -8.64 -31.53
N THR A 233 0.14 -9.03 -31.77
CA THR A 233 0.48 -10.14 -32.67
C THR A 233 0.43 -11.52 -32.01
N ALA A 234 0.31 -11.59 -30.68
CA ALA A 234 0.11 -12.84 -29.96
C ALA A 234 -1.38 -13.25 -30.01
N GLU A 235 -1.67 -14.35 -30.70
CA GLU A 235 -2.99 -15.01 -30.63
C GLU A 235 -3.33 -15.33 -29.17
N PRO A 236 -4.55 -15.06 -28.69
CA PRO A 236 -4.95 -15.50 -27.36
C PRO A 236 -4.80 -17.01 -27.29
N ALA A 237 -4.10 -17.51 -26.27
CA ALA A 237 -3.97 -18.94 -26.02
C ALA A 237 -5.37 -19.55 -26.06
N ALA A 238 -5.59 -20.45 -27.02
CA ALA A 238 -6.88 -21.05 -27.28
C ALA A 238 -7.39 -21.73 -26.01
N VAL A 239 -8.32 -21.09 -25.31
CA VAL A 239 -9.12 -21.74 -24.28
C VAL A 239 -9.94 -22.80 -25.01
N THR A 240 -9.54 -24.06 -24.87
CA THR A 240 -10.31 -25.19 -25.38
C THR A 240 -11.69 -25.14 -24.73
N ALA A 241 -12.68 -24.84 -25.56
CA ALA A 241 -14.08 -24.85 -25.17
C ALA A 241 -14.50 -26.28 -24.85
N ASP A 242 -14.44 -26.65 -23.57
CA ASP A 242 -15.34 -27.64 -23.00
C ASP A 242 -15.51 -27.32 -21.50
N ASP A 243 -16.58 -26.60 -21.19
CA ASP A 243 -17.53 -27.03 -20.17
C ASP A 243 -18.60 -25.95 -19.99
N SER A 244 -19.76 -26.23 -20.57
CA SER A 244 -21.02 -25.62 -20.22
C SER A 244 -21.42 -26.05 -18.80
N ALA A 245 -21.13 -25.24 -17.77
CA ALA A 245 -21.81 -25.34 -16.48
C ALA A 245 -21.77 -24.03 -15.67
N THR A 246 -22.97 -23.55 -15.36
CA THR A 246 -23.34 -22.62 -14.26
C THR A 246 -22.82 -21.18 -14.30
N LEU A 247 -23.52 -20.36 -15.07
CA LEU A 247 -23.85 -18.97 -14.73
C LEU A 247 -24.62 -18.94 -13.39
N GLU A 248 -23.94 -18.92 -12.24
CA GLU A 248 -24.50 -18.34 -11.00
C GLU A 248 -23.50 -18.09 -9.85
N GLU A 249 -22.24 -18.54 -9.91
CA GLU A 249 -21.33 -18.43 -8.75
C GLU A 249 -20.17 -17.40 -8.84
N THR A 250 -20.02 -16.62 -9.92
CA THR A 250 -18.93 -15.62 -10.02
C THR A 250 -19.27 -14.21 -9.53
N LYS A 251 -20.37 -14.04 -8.76
CA LYS A 251 -20.69 -12.76 -8.09
C LYS A 251 -19.90 -12.49 -6.81
N ALA A 252 -18.99 -13.37 -6.41
CA ALA A 252 -18.31 -13.29 -5.11
C ALA A 252 -16.78 -13.43 -5.22
N ALA A 253 -16.09 -12.62 -6.03
CA ALA A 253 -14.62 -12.45 -5.92
C ALA A 253 -14.07 -11.26 -6.74
N THR A 254 -14.76 -10.12 -6.79
CA THR A 254 -14.17 -8.87 -7.28
C THR A 254 -14.47 -7.79 -6.25
N ASN A 255 -13.66 -7.73 -5.19
CA ASN A 255 -13.97 -6.87 -4.05
C ASN A 255 -12.73 -6.25 -3.40
N ILE A 256 -11.84 -5.67 -4.22
CA ILE A 256 -10.94 -4.63 -3.71
C ILE A 256 -11.76 -3.45 -3.13
N ASP A 257 -13.00 -3.23 -3.62
CA ASP A 257 -13.87 -2.13 -3.18
C ASP A 257 -14.66 -2.41 -1.87
N VAL A 258 -14.73 -3.66 -1.34
CA VAL A 258 -15.62 -4.00 -0.20
C VAL A 258 -14.89 -4.26 1.13
N VAL A 259 -13.64 -4.72 1.13
CA VAL A 259 -13.00 -5.28 2.35
C VAL A 259 -12.67 -4.24 3.44
N ILE A 260 -12.80 -2.93 3.19
CA ILE A 260 -12.48 -1.88 4.21
C ILE A 260 -13.71 -1.07 4.65
N ASN A 261 -14.87 -1.18 3.98
CA ASN A 261 -16.05 -0.40 4.38
C ASN A 261 -16.69 -0.86 5.69
N ASP A 262 -16.42 -2.10 6.14
CA ASP A 262 -16.94 -2.61 7.41
C ASP A 262 -16.19 -2.07 8.64
N SER A 263 -14.93 -1.65 8.50
CA SER A 263 -14.18 -1.04 9.60
C SER A 263 -14.55 0.43 9.82
N ALA A 264 -14.84 1.18 8.74
CA ALA A 264 -15.24 2.58 8.83
C ALA A 264 -16.67 2.77 9.37
N ASN A 265 -17.57 1.81 9.15
CA ASN A 265 -18.95 1.86 9.67
C ASN A 265 -19.08 1.48 11.15
N LYS A 266 -18.04 0.87 11.74
CA LYS A 266 -18.04 0.55 13.18
C LYS A 266 -17.65 1.76 14.04
N GLU A 267 -16.80 2.65 13.54
CA GLU A 267 -16.42 3.89 14.25
C GLU A 267 -17.54 4.95 14.24
N ASN A 268 -18.32 5.04 13.16
CA ASN A 268 -19.46 5.97 13.09
C ASN A 268 -20.67 5.57 13.93
N ASN A 269 -20.79 4.30 14.33
CA ASN A 269 -21.92 3.82 15.17
C ASN A 269 -21.65 3.91 16.67
N LEU A 270 -20.43 4.29 17.09
CA LEU A 270 -20.08 4.52 18.51
C LEU A 270 -20.21 6.00 18.91
N THR A 271 -20.29 6.92 17.96
CA THR A 271 -20.41 8.38 18.21
C THR A 271 -21.86 8.89 18.25
N GLU A 272 -22.85 8.08 17.88
CA GLU A 272 -24.28 8.46 17.90
C GLU A 272 -25.06 7.96 19.14
N ALA A 273 -24.40 7.32 20.11
CA ALA A 273 -25.05 6.75 21.30
C ALA A 273 -24.93 7.59 22.60
N GLU A 274 -24.25 8.73 22.60
CA GLU A 274 -24.08 9.60 23.79
C GLU A 274 -24.65 11.01 23.60
N GLY A 275 -25.83 11.11 23.00
CA GLY A 275 -26.53 12.36 22.76
C GLY A 275 -27.91 12.42 23.41
N ASP A 276 -28.04 12.16 24.73
CA ASP A 276 -29.25 12.62 25.43
C ASP A 276 -29.11 12.77 26.96
N LYS A 277 -29.57 13.93 27.44
CA LYS A 277 -29.79 14.37 28.84
C LYS A 277 -28.62 15.00 29.60
N ALA A 278 -28.48 16.32 29.47
CA ALA A 278 -28.03 17.19 30.55
C ALA A 278 -29.09 18.25 30.86
N GLU A 279 -29.90 17.99 31.89
CA GLU A 279 -30.87 18.92 32.47
C GLU A 279 -30.12 20.04 33.21
N VAL A 280 -30.29 21.29 32.76
CA VAL A 280 -29.67 22.47 33.38
C VAL A 280 -30.42 22.81 34.67
N ASN A 281 -29.80 22.54 35.82
CA ASN A 281 -30.30 22.93 37.13
C ASN A 281 -29.79 24.35 37.48
N LYS A 282 -30.70 25.33 37.52
CA LYS A 282 -30.42 26.71 37.99
C LYS A 282 -30.30 26.74 39.53
N PRO A 283 -29.29 27.40 40.11
CA PRO A 283 -29.29 27.66 41.54
C PRO A 283 -30.22 28.82 41.89
N LYS A 284 -31.06 28.63 42.90
CA LYS A 284 -31.80 29.69 43.60
C LYS A 284 -30.84 30.54 44.43
N LYS A 285 -30.79 31.84 44.16
CA LYS A 285 -30.93 32.91 45.16
C LYS A 285 -31.17 34.24 44.46
#